data_AF-A0A1H0VMM1-F1
#
_entry.id   AF-A0A1H0VMM1-F1
#
_cell.length_a   1.000
_cell.length_b   1.000
_cell.length_c   1.000
_cell.angle_alpha   90.00
_cell.angle_beta   90.00
_cell.angle_gamma   90.00
#
_symmetry.space_group_name_H-M   'P 1'
#
loop_
_entity.id
_entity.type
_entity.pdbx_description
1 polymer ?
#
loop_
_entity_poly.entity_id
_entity_poly.type
_entity_poly.pdbx_seq_one_letter_code
_entity_poly.pdbx_strand_id
1 'polypeptide(L)'
;MNPPLVPQSPAAAVKTMKVIHGALLAGQVLFAGVAYATGTKAIYFNARDTKDVFFFVAPLLAFGGIIAGFFLFKQLIGRLTEKADLQSKVTGYQAAFITRAALLEGPSLFNIVAFMLSGNLFYLFISVVLMLILLRSRPSANRIAEDLQLGYDDKAELGA
;
A
#
# COMPACT_ATOMS: atom_id res chain seq x y z
N MET A 1 23.04 23.48 -14.68
CA MET A 1 22.95 22.03 -14.92
C MET A 1 22.67 21.37 -13.59
N ASN A 2 21.52 20.72 -13.41
CA ASN A 2 21.35 19.82 -12.27
C ASN A 2 22.32 18.65 -12.46
N PRO A 3 23.02 18.19 -11.42
CA PRO A 3 23.80 16.97 -11.53
C PRO A 3 22.88 15.84 -12.01
N PRO A 4 23.35 14.93 -12.89
CA PRO A 4 22.57 13.78 -13.27
C PRO A 4 22.16 13.04 -11.99
N LEU A 5 20.87 12.70 -11.88
CA LEU A 5 20.37 11.91 -10.77
C LEU A 5 21.15 10.60 -10.78
N VAL A 6 22.12 10.45 -9.87
CA VAL A 6 22.85 9.20 -9.70
C VAL A 6 21.79 8.13 -9.41
N PRO A 7 21.64 7.10 -10.28
CA PRO A 7 20.68 6.04 -10.03
C PRO A 7 20.91 5.46 -8.64
N GLN A 8 19.87 5.44 -7.80
CA GLN A 8 19.97 4.89 -6.45
C GLN A 8 20.35 3.42 -6.54
N SER A 9 21.37 2.96 -5.80
CA SER A 9 21.74 1.54 -5.84
C SER A 9 20.56 0.62 -5.47
N PRO A 10 20.55 -0.64 -5.94
CA PRO A 10 19.45 -1.57 -5.67
C PRO A 10 19.13 -1.72 -4.18
N ALA A 11 20.16 -1.84 -3.33
CA ALA A 11 20.02 -1.92 -1.88
C ALA A 11 19.41 -0.64 -1.26
N ALA A 12 19.77 0.54 -1.78
CA ALA A 12 19.20 1.80 -1.34
C ALA A 12 17.70 1.90 -1.67
N ALA A 13 17.28 1.40 -2.83
CA ALA A 13 15.87 1.36 -3.22
C ALA A 13 15.02 0.49 -2.27
N VAL A 14 15.56 -0.64 -1.78
CA VAL A 14 14.90 -1.47 -0.75
C VAL A 14 14.67 -0.67 0.53
N LYS A 15 15.67 0.10 0.98
CA LYS A 15 15.55 0.96 2.16
C LYS A 15 14.49 2.04 1.94
N THR A 16 14.50 2.70 0.78
CA THR A 16 13.49 3.71 0.41
C THR A 16 12.08 3.13 0.44
N MET A 17 11.84 1.95 -0.13
CA MET A 17 10.54 1.28 -0.09
C MET A 17 10.09 0.96 1.34
N LYS A 18 11.00 0.55 2.23
CA LYS A 18 10.68 0.29 3.65
C LYS A 18 10.26 1.58 4.38
N VAL A 19 10.92 2.70 4.10
CA VAL A 19 10.55 4.02 4.67
C VAL A 19 9.18 4.44 4.17
N ILE A 20 8.94 4.36 2.86
CA ILE A 20 7.63 4.70 2.26
C ILE A 20 6.52 3.82 2.88
N HIS A 21 6.73 2.51 2.94
CA HIS A 21 5.79 1.56 3.56
C HIS A 21 5.43 1.95 5.00
N GLY A 22 6.43 2.26 5.81
CA GLY A 22 6.23 2.71 7.19
C GLY A 22 5.48 4.03 7.28
N ALA A 23 5.80 4.99 6.41
CA ALA A 23 5.14 6.29 6.37
C ALA A 23 3.65 6.19 5.99
N LEU A 24 3.31 5.39 4.98
CA LEU A 24 1.92 5.16 4.54
C LEU A 24 1.08 4.52 5.66
N LEU A 25 1.63 3.52 6.36
CA LEU A 25 0.96 2.91 7.51
C LEU A 25 0.80 3.88 8.67
N ALA A 26 1.87 4.59 9.05
CA ALA A 26 1.86 5.53 10.15
C ALA A 26 0.85 6.67 9.89
N GLY A 27 0.78 7.19 8.67
CA GLY A 27 -0.18 8.22 8.28
C GLY A 27 -1.63 7.78 8.49
N GLN A 28 -1.98 6.57 8.07
CA GLN A 28 -3.33 6.02 8.26
C GLN A 28 -3.66 5.79 9.75
N VAL A 29 -2.72 5.26 10.54
CA VAL A 29 -2.92 5.05 11.98
C VAL A 29 -3.12 6.37 12.71
N LEU A 30 -2.28 7.38 12.44
CA LEU A 30 -2.40 8.71 13.03
C LEU A 30 -3.74 9.35 12.63
N PHE A 31 -4.11 9.26 11.35
CA PHE A 31 -5.36 9.85 10.89
C PHE A 31 -6.60 9.16 11.49
N ALA A 32 -6.57 7.83 11.62
CA ALA A 32 -7.61 7.07 12.34
C ALA A 32 -7.72 7.51 13.81
N GLY A 33 -6.61 7.69 14.49
CA GLY A 33 -6.57 8.18 15.88
C GLY A 33 -7.15 9.58 16.01
N VAL A 34 -6.78 10.51 15.12
CA VAL A 34 -7.34 11.87 15.08
C VAL A 34 -8.84 11.83 14.81
N ALA A 35 -9.28 11.08 13.79
CA ALA A 35 -10.70 10.94 13.45
C ALA A 35 -11.54 10.38 14.60
N TYR A 36 -10.99 9.45 15.38
CA TYR A 36 -11.63 8.92 16.59
C TYR A 36 -11.70 9.96 17.71
N ALA A 37 -10.63 10.72 17.93
CA ALA A 37 -10.55 11.70 19.01
C ALA A 37 -11.38 12.97 18.75
N THR A 38 -11.54 13.38 17.49
CA THR A 38 -12.25 14.61 17.10
C THR A 38 -13.66 14.38 16.55
N GLY A 39 -14.07 13.11 16.38
CA GLY A 39 -15.40 12.75 15.92
C GLY A 39 -16.49 13.30 16.83
N THR A 40 -17.49 13.98 16.24
CA THR A 40 -18.61 14.58 16.99
C THR A 40 -19.86 13.72 17.01
N LYS A 41 -19.89 12.64 16.20
CA LYS A 41 -21.00 11.69 16.14
C LYS A 41 -20.90 10.68 17.29
N ALA A 42 -22.06 10.23 17.77
CA ALA A 42 -22.10 9.10 18.70
C ALA A 42 -21.49 7.87 18.01
N ILE A 43 -20.55 7.21 18.68
CA ILE A 43 -19.87 6.03 18.15
C ILE A 43 -20.80 4.82 18.31
N TYR A 44 -21.00 4.08 17.22
CA TYR A 44 -21.75 2.83 17.21
C TYR A 44 -21.15 1.84 16.23
N PHE A 45 -21.67 0.62 16.22
CA PHE A 45 -21.31 -0.39 15.23
C PHE A 45 -22.58 -0.90 14.54
N ASN A 46 -22.65 -0.76 13.21
CA ASN A 46 -23.73 -1.33 12.41
C ASN A 46 -23.19 -1.79 11.05
N ALA A 47 -23.13 -3.11 10.85
CA ALA A 47 -22.73 -3.73 9.59
C ALA A 47 -23.92 -4.03 8.65
N ARG A 48 -25.06 -3.37 8.86
CA ARG A 48 -26.30 -3.52 8.07
C ARG A 48 -27.02 -2.18 7.84
N ASP A 49 -26.28 -1.06 7.87
CA ASP A 49 -26.87 0.27 7.73
C ASP A 49 -27.14 0.63 6.26
N THR A 50 -28.17 0.03 5.68
CA THR A 50 -28.52 0.23 4.26
C THR A 50 -29.03 1.65 3.95
N LYS A 51 -29.24 2.49 4.96
CA LYS A 51 -29.63 3.90 4.78
C LYS A 51 -28.41 4.80 4.60
N ASP A 52 -27.24 4.35 5.04
CA ASP A 52 -25.98 5.06 4.86
C ASP A 52 -25.36 4.74 3.50
N VAL A 53 -25.07 5.75 2.70
CA VAL A 53 -24.43 5.58 1.38
C VAL A 53 -23.04 4.94 1.51
N PHE A 54 -22.33 5.20 2.60
CA PHE A 54 -21.00 4.64 2.83
C PHE A 54 -21.06 3.11 2.96
N PHE A 55 -22.18 2.54 3.39
CA PHE A 55 -22.36 1.08 3.52
C PHE A 55 -22.10 0.34 2.20
N PHE A 56 -22.41 0.97 1.06
CA PHE A 56 -22.15 0.39 -0.27
C PHE A 56 -20.80 0.82 -0.84
N VAL A 57 -20.43 2.10 -0.69
CA VAL A 57 -19.22 2.66 -1.31
C VAL A 57 -17.94 2.17 -0.63
N ALA A 58 -17.92 2.11 0.71
CA ALA A 58 -16.73 1.72 1.47
C ALA A 58 -16.24 0.30 1.12
N PRO A 59 -17.08 -0.74 1.14
CA PRO A 59 -16.67 -2.08 0.74
C PRO A 59 -16.30 -2.14 -0.74
N LEU A 60 -17.04 -1.47 -1.63
CA LEU A 60 -16.76 -1.46 -3.06
C LEU A 60 -15.36 -0.89 -3.35
N LEU A 61 -14.99 0.23 -2.72
CA LEU A 61 -13.66 0.80 -2.86
C LEU A 61 -12.58 -0.09 -2.23
N ALA A 62 -12.85 -0.71 -1.08
CA ALA A 62 -11.90 -1.61 -0.43
C ALA A 62 -11.60 -2.84 -1.31
N PHE A 63 -12.64 -3.55 -1.77
CA PHE A 63 -12.47 -4.69 -2.67
C PHE A 63 -11.86 -4.29 -4.01
N GLY A 64 -12.33 -3.19 -4.59
CA GLY A 64 -11.79 -2.65 -5.85
C GLY A 64 -10.30 -2.33 -5.73
N GLY A 65 -9.89 -1.66 -4.66
CA GLY A 65 -8.49 -1.33 -4.39
C GLY A 65 -7.61 -2.56 -4.17
N ILE A 66 -8.10 -3.57 -3.44
CA ILE A 66 -7.39 -4.85 -3.26
C ILE A 66 -7.19 -5.56 -4.60
N ILE A 67 -8.27 -5.72 -5.39
CA ILE A 67 -8.24 -6.43 -6.67
C ILE A 67 -7.36 -5.69 -7.68
N ALA A 68 -7.57 -4.39 -7.83
CA ALA A 68 -6.77 -3.55 -8.72
C ALA A 68 -5.30 -3.56 -8.30
N GLY A 69 -5.01 -3.39 -7.01
CA GLY A 69 -3.65 -3.41 -6.47
C GLY A 69 -2.92 -4.72 -6.74
N PHE A 70 -3.60 -5.86 -6.56
CA PHE A 70 -3.05 -7.17 -6.88
C PHE A 70 -2.79 -7.36 -8.38
N PHE A 71 -3.78 -7.03 -9.23
CA PHE A 71 -3.69 -7.21 -10.67
C PHE A 71 -2.62 -6.33 -11.30
N LEU A 72 -2.63 -5.01 -11.00
CA LEU A 72 -1.65 -4.07 -11.54
C LEU A 72 -0.24 -4.42 -11.09
N PHE A 73 -0.06 -4.79 -9.82
CA PHE A 73 1.25 -5.22 -9.32
C PHE A 73 1.77 -6.42 -10.10
N LYS A 74 0.97 -7.49 -10.23
CA LYS A 74 1.36 -8.68 -10.98
C LYS A 74 1.69 -8.37 -12.45
N GLN A 75 0.89 -7.54 -13.10
CA GLN A 75 1.12 -7.10 -14.47
C GLN A 75 2.43 -6.32 -14.62
N LEU A 76 2.73 -5.41 -13.69
CA LEU A 76 3.96 -4.63 -13.69
C LEU A 76 5.18 -5.51 -13.45
N ILE A 77 5.13 -6.41 -12.46
CA ILE A 77 6.23 -7.34 -12.17
C ILE A 77 6.55 -8.22 -13.37
N GLY A 78 5.54 -8.79 -14.04
CA GLY A 78 5.76 -9.64 -15.22
C GLY A 78 6.52 -8.92 -16.36
N ARG A 79 6.33 -7.62 -16.53
CA ARG A 79 7.06 -6.80 -17.52
C ARG A 79 8.51 -6.50 -17.12
N LEU A 80 8.83 -6.61 -15.83
CA LEU A 80 10.16 -6.32 -15.32
C LEU A 80 11.11 -7.51 -15.45
N THR A 81 10.58 -8.73 -15.43
CA THR A 81 11.39 -9.96 -15.58
C THR A 81 12.12 -9.99 -16.93
N GLU A 82 11.59 -9.32 -17.96
CA GLU A 82 12.18 -9.21 -19.30
C GLU A 82 13.33 -8.18 -19.39
N LYS A 83 13.55 -7.37 -18.36
CA LYS A 83 14.64 -6.36 -18.37
C LYS A 83 16.00 -6.99 -18.12
N ALA A 84 17.03 -6.43 -18.76
CA ALA A 84 18.39 -6.97 -18.70
C ALA A 84 19.12 -6.66 -17.38
N ASP A 85 19.02 -5.43 -16.86
CA ASP A 85 19.80 -4.99 -15.69
C ASP A 85 18.98 -4.94 -14.39
N LEU A 86 19.63 -5.28 -13.28
CA LEU A 86 19.04 -5.31 -11.93
C LEU A 86 18.46 -3.95 -11.51
N GLN A 87 19.18 -2.87 -11.82
CA GLN A 87 18.79 -1.51 -11.45
C GLN A 87 17.41 -1.13 -12.03
N SER A 88 17.17 -1.45 -13.30
CA SER A 88 15.90 -1.20 -13.97
C SER A 88 14.77 -2.08 -13.45
N LYS A 89 15.06 -3.32 -13.02
CA LYS A 89 14.09 -4.21 -12.37
C LYS A 89 13.66 -3.65 -11.02
N VAL A 90 14.63 -3.27 -10.18
CA VAL A 90 14.36 -2.79 -8.81
C VAL A 90 13.67 -1.43 -8.81
N THR A 91 14.09 -0.51 -9.68
CA THR A 91 13.39 0.78 -9.87
C THR A 91 11.94 0.57 -10.30
N GLY A 92 11.71 -0.36 -11.24
CA GLY A 92 10.36 -0.71 -11.68
C GLY A 92 9.52 -1.34 -10.58
N TYR A 93 10.13 -2.23 -9.78
CA TYR A 93 9.47 -2.85 -8.63
C TYR A 93 9.05 -1.79 -7.62
N GLN A 94 9.91 -0.81 -7.33
CA GLN A 94 9.60 0.29 -6.43
C GLN A 94 8.35 1.07 -6.89
N ALA A 95 8.26 1.39 -8.19
CA ALA A 95 7.07 2.02 -8.75
C ALA A 95 5.82 1.13 -8.58
N ALA A 96 5.91 -0.16 -8.92
CA ALA A 96 4.81 -1.10 -8.77
C ALA A 96 4.34 -1.24 -7.31
N PHE A 97 5.29 -1.28 -6.38
CA PHE A 97 5.03 -1.34 -4.94
C PHE A 97 4.27 -0.09 -4.46
N ILE A 98 4.73 1.11 -4.84
CA ILE A 98 4.08 2.37 -4.46
C ILE A 98 2.66 2.42 -5.03
N THR A 99 2.46 2.05 -6.30
CA THR A 99 1.14 1.99 -6.92
C THR A 99 0.20 1.04 -6.17
N ARG A 100 0.67 -0.17 -5.83
CA ARG A 100 -0.11 -1.13 -5.04
C ARG A 100 -0.44 -0.59 -3.66
N ALA A 101 0.50 0.06 -2.99
CA ALA A 101 0.28 0.64 -1.68
C ALA A 101 -0.76 1.76 -1.71
N ALA A 102 -0.70 2.65 -2.72
CA ALA A 102 -1.70 3.71 -2.91
C ALA A 102 -3.11 3.16 -3.17
N LEU A 103 -3.22 2.05 -3.92
CA LEU A 103 -4.51 1.37 -4.17
C LEU A 103 -5.13 0.74 -2.92
N LEU A 104 -4.33 0.46 -1.88
CA LEU A 104 -4.83 0.03 -0.57
C LEU A 104 -5.09 1.21 0.37
N GLU A 105 -4.21 2.21 0.35
CA GLU A 105 -4.30 3.40 1.20
C GLU A 105 -5.51 4.27 0.86
N GLY A 106 -5.78 4.52 -0.42
CA GLY A 106 -6.91 5.36 -0.84
C GLY A 106 -8.25 4.92 -0.23
N PRO A 107 -8.66 3.65 -0.41
CA PRO A 107 -9.84 3.10 0.25
C PRO A 107 -9.75 3.12 1.78
N SER A 108 -8.57 2.91 2.37
CA SER A 108 -8.39 2.97 3.83
C SER A 108 -8.65 4.37 4.39
N LEU A 109 -8.08 5.41 3.78
CA LEU A 109 -8.31 6.81 4.14
C LEU A 109 -9.78 7.21 3.93
N PHE A 110 -10.40 6.78 2.83
CA PHE A 110 -11.83 6.98 2.59
C PHE A 110 -12.68 6.40 3.72
N ASN A 111 -12.37 5.18 4.16
CA ASN A 111 -13.09 4.51 5.23
C ASN A 111 -12.89 5.20 6.60
N ILE A 112 -11.72 5.79 6.86
CA ILE A 112 -11.49 6.64 8.06
C ILE A 112 -12.40 7.88 8.01
N VAL A 113 -12.52 8.53 6.85
CA VAL A 113 -13.41 9.68 6.67
C VAL A 113 -14.88 9.27 6.83
N ALA A 114 -15.29 8.14 6.25
CA ALA A 114 -16.65 7.60 6.41
C ALA A 114 -16.98 7.33 7.88
N PHE A 115 -16.05 6.78 8.66
CA PHE A 115 -16.19 6.65 10.11
C PHE A 115 -16.36 8.02 10.79
N MET A 116 -15.51 9.00 10.48
CA MET A 116 -15.57 10.34 11.08
C MET A 116 -16.91 11.04 10.83
N LEU A 117 -17.50 10.84 9.64
CA LEU A 117 -18.77 11.46 9.24
C LEU A 117 -20.02 10.75 9.80
N SER A 118 -19.95 9.43 9.99
CA SER A 118 -21.09 8.60 10.40
C SER A 118 -21.09 8.23 11.89
N GLY A 119 -19.92 8.10 12.52
CA GLY A 119 -19.73 7.47 13.82
C GLY A 119 -19.73 5.93 13.79
N ASN A 120 -19.85 5.31 12.61
CA ASN A 120 -19.97 3.86 12.47
C ASN A 120 -18.60 3.17 12.41
N LEU A 121 -18.26 2.40 13.46
CA LEU A 121 -17.02 1.64 13.57
C LEU A 121 -16.83 0.58 12.49
N PHE A 122 -17.89 0.19 11.78
CA PHE A 122 -17.80 -0.73 10.65
C PHE A 122 -16.82 -0.23 9.57
N TYR A 123 -16.81 1.08 9.26
CA TYR A 123 -15.89 1.63 8.26
C TYR A 123 -14.45 1.65 8.77
N LEU A 124 -14.25 2.00 10.05
CA LEU A 124 -12.92 1.97 10.65
C LEU A 124 -12.33 0.55 10.67
N PHE A 125 -13.18 -0.47 10.90
CA PHE A 125 -12.78 -1.87 10.79
C PHE A 125 -12.27 -2.22 9.39
N ILE A 126 -12.91 -1.74 8.33
CA ILE A 126 -12.44 -1.93 6.94
C ILE A 126 -11.05 -1.29 6.74
N SER A 127 -10.83 -0.07 7.23
CA SER A 127 -9.50 0.56 7.19
C SER A 127 -8.44 -0.28 7.90
N VAL A 128 -8.75 -0.84 9.07
CA VAL A 128 -7.82 -1.72 9.80
C VAL A 128 -7.48 -2.96 8.98
N VAL A 129 -8.45 -3.61 8.33
CA VAL A 129 -8.18 -4.75 7.44
C VAL A 129 -7.24 -4.36 6.29
N LEU A 130 -7.47 -3.21 5.66
CA LEU A 130 -6.60 -2.70 4.58
C LEU A 130 -5.18 -2.39 5.09
N MET A 131 -5.05 -1.79 6.28
CA MET A 131 -3.76 -1.57 6.94
C MET A 131 -3.02 -2.89 7.22
N LEU A 132 -3.72 -3.95 7.64
CA LEU A 132 -3.11 -5.26 7.86
C LEU A 132 -2.61 -5.89 6.54
N ILE A 133 -3.37 -5.74 5.45
CA ILE A 133 -2.93 -6.16 4.11
C ILE A 133 -1.68 -5.39 3.68
N LEU A 134 -1.67 -4.07 3.87
CA LEU A 134 -0.52 -3.22 3.58
C LEU A 134 0.68 -3.63 4.46
N LEU A 135 0.49 -3.85 5.76
CA LEU A 135 1.53 -4.31 6.69
C LEU A 135 2.16 -5.64 6.26
N ARG A 136 1.33 -6.61 5.84
CA ARG A 136 1.81 -7.91 5.33
C ARG A 136 2.63 -7.77 4.04
N SER A 137 2.40 -6.70 3.28
CA SER A 137 3.07 -6.39 2.01
C SER A 137 4.42 -5.67 2.18
N ARG A 138 5.00 -5.65 3.40
CA ARG A 138 6.30 -5.00 3.68
C ARG A 138 7.40 -5.38 2.67
N PRO A 139 8.12 -4.42 2.08
CA PRO A 139 9.18 -4.70 1.13
C PRO A 139 10.44 -5.23 1.83
N SER A 140 11.09 -6.21 1.22
CA SER A 140 12.34 -6.85 1.68
C SER A 140 13.13 -7.33 0.47
N ALA A 141 14.46 -7.39 0.57
CA ALA A 141 15.33 -7.88 -0.49
C ALA A 141 14.88 -9.26 -0.99
N ASN A 142 14.58 -10.19 -0.07
CA ASN A 142 14.15 -11.56 -0.40
C ASN A 142 12.84 -11.58 -1.20
N ARG A 143 11.79 -10.89 -0.74
CA ARG A 143 10.53 -10.76 -1.52
C ARG A 143 10.75 -10.16 -2.90
N ILE A 144 11.56 -9.12 -3.00
CA ILE A 144 11.84 -8.46 -4.28
C ILE A 144 12.55 -9.45 -5.23
N ALA A 145 13.52 -10.20 -4.71
CA ALA A 145 14.23 -11.22 -5.47
C ALA A 145 13.33 -12.37 -5.91
N GLU A 146 12.40 -12.80 -5.06
CA GLU A 146 11.40 -13.84 -5.36
C GLU A 146 10.42 -13.35 -6.43
N ASP A 147 9.82 -12.16 -6.25
CA ASP A 147 8.84 -11.59 -7.16
C ASP A 147 9.46 -11.32 -8.55
N LEU A 148 10.70 -10.84 -8.61
CA LEU A 148 11.42 -10.57 -9.86
C LEU A 148 12.15 -11.80 -10.44
N GLN A 149 12.12 -12.94 -9.76
CA GLN A 149 12.81 -14.18 -10.15
C GLN A 149 14.31 -13.95 -10.43
N LEU A 150 14.99 -13.24 -9.53
CA LEU A 150 16.40 -12.86 -9.72
C LEU A 150 17.36 -14.06 -9.68
N GLY A 151 18.43 -13.96 -10.48
CA GLY A 151 19.56 -14.90 -10.46
C GLY A 151 20.44 -14.76 -9.21
N TYR A 152 21.44 -15.63 -9.07
CA TYR A 152 22.33 -15.66 -7.90
C TYR A 152 23.11 -14.34 -7.71
N ASP A 153 23.73 -13.84 -8.78
CA ASP A 153 24.52 -12.61 -8.72
C ASP A 153 23.65 -11.38 -8.38
N ASP A 154 22.47 -11.28 -9.01
CA ASP A 154 21.49 -10.22 -8.75
C ASP A 154 20.98 -10.25 -7.29
N LYS A 155 20.81 -11.45 -6.70
CA LYS A 155 20.42 -11.61 -5.28
C LYS A 155 21.51 -11.11 -4.34
N ALA A 156 22.76 -11.49 -4.61
CA ALA A 156 23.90 -11.05 -3.82
C ALA A 156 24.05 -9.51 -3.87
N GLU A 157 23.89 -8.91 -5.06
CA GLU A 157 23.93 -7.45 -5.22
C GLU A 157 22.77 -6.72 -4.52
N LEU A 158 21.55 -7.31 -4.54
CA LEU A 158 20.39 -6.77 -3.84
C LEU A 158 20.47 -6.92 -2.30
N GLY A 159 21.29 -7.85 -1.82
CA GLY A 159 21.39 -8.23 -0.41
C GLY A 159 20.25 -9.14 0.05
N ALA A 160 19.84 -10.08 -0.81
CA ALA A 160 18.75 -11.05 -0.63
C ALA A 160 19.25 -12.47 -0.34
#